data_AF-A0A971X9C4-F1
#
_entry.id   AF-A0A971X9C4-F1
#
_cell.length_a   1.000
_cell.length_b   1.000
_cell.length_c   1.000
_cell.angle_alpha   90.00
_cell.angle_beta   90.00
_cell.angle_gamma   90.00
#
_symmetry.space_group_name_H-M   'P 1'
#
loop_
_entity.id
_entity.type
_entity.pdbx_description
1 polymer ?
#
loop_
_entity_poly.entity_id
_entity_poly.type
_entity_poly.pdbx_seq_one_letter_code
_entity_poly.pdbx_strand_id
1 'polypeptide(L)' 'MYEWICSMGKPHAVVATKADKISRMHYQKRIMDIRETLNIIPGIPVIPVSVTKKTGYSELWSELKRVSPSIEGEV' A
#
# COMPACT_ATOMS: atom_id res chain seq x y z
N MET A 1 1.18 -4.17 16.03
CA MET A 1 1.92 -3.20 15.17
C MET A 1 0.97 -2.36 14.32
N TYR A 2 0.11 -2.95 13.48
CA TYR A 2 -0.86 -2.18 12.68
C TYR A 2 -1.78 -1.31 13.55
N GLU A 3 -2.34 -1.87 14.62
CA GLU A 3 -3.17 -1.13 15.60
C GLU A 3 -2.46 0.09 16.20
N TRP A 4 -1.14 0.00 16.43
CA TRP A 4 -0.36 1.13 16.92
C TRP A 4 -0.27 2.26 15.88
N ILE A 5 -0.08 1.91 14.60
CA ILE A 5 -0.13 2.90 13.51
C ILE A 5 -1.51 3.56 13.45
N CYS A 6 -2.59 2.78 13.59
CA CYS A 6 -3.95 3.31 13.64
C CYS A 6 -4.15 4.28 14.82
N SER A 7 -3.58 3.97 15.99
CA SER A 7 -3.69 4.82 17.18
C SER A 7 -3.02 6.20 17.04
N MET A 8 -2.11 6.39 16.07
CA MET A 8 -1.50 7.69 15.80
C MET A 8 -2.46 8.69 15.14
N GLY A 9 -3.62 8.24 14.65
CA GLY A 9 -4.61 9.10 13.99
C GLY A 9 -4.12 9.71 12.67
N LYS A 10 -3.07 9.15 12.07
CA LYS A 10 -2.51 9.63 10.81
C LYS A 10 -3.03 8.79 9.63
N PRO A 11 -3.27 9.42 8.47
CA PRO A 11 -3.51 8.67 7.25
C PRO A 11 -2.32 7.74 6.92
N HIS A 12 -2.61 6.55 6.42
CA HIS A 12 -1.59 5.56 6.10
C HIS A 12 -2.02 4.66 4.93
N ALA A 13 -1.05 3.97 4.35
CA ALA A 13 -1.22 2.97 3.30
C ALA A 13 -0.37 1.74 3.65
N VAL A 14 -0.79 0.56 3.20
CA VAL A 14 -0.01 -0.67 3.33
C VAL A 14 0.71 -0.96 2.02
N VAL A 15 2.02 -1.13 2.08
CA VAL A 15 2.86 -1.39 0.90
C VAL A 15 3.31 -2.85 0.91
N ALA A 16 2.73 -3.66 0.03
CA ALA A 16 3.04 -5.08 -0.10
C ALA A 16 4.26 -5.27 -0.99
N THR A 17 5.45 -5.21 -0.38
CA THR A 17 6.74 -5.32 -1.09
C THR A 17 7.01 -6.71 -1.67
N LYS A 18 8.04 -6.81 -2.53
CA LYS A 18 8.46 -8.05 -3.21
C LYS A 18 7.38 -8.67 -4.11
N ALA A 19 6.51 -7.83 -4.69
CA ALA A 19 5.44 -8.28 -5.57
C ALA A 19 5.95 -9.06 -6.80
N ASP A 20 7.21 -8.90 -7.18
CA ASP A 20 7.85 -9.68 -8.25
C ASP A 20 7.87 -11.19 -8.02
N LYS A 21 7.74 -11.62 -6.76
CA LYS A 21 7.68 -13.04 -6.36
C LYS A 21 6.29 -13.64 -6.47
N ILE A 22 5.27 -12.84 -6.75
CA ILE A 22 3.87 -13.27 -6.86
C ILE A 22 3.43 -13.08 -8.31
N SER A 23 2.69 -14.04 -8.86
CA SER A 23 2.05 -13.85 -10.16
C SER A 23 0.96 -12.79 -10.06
N ARG A 24 0.84 -11.91 -11.06
CA ARG A 24 -0.18 -10.84 -11.09
C ARG A 24 -1.61 -11.36 -10.88
N MET A 25 -1.91 -12.55 -11.39
CA MET A 25 -3.21 -13.22 -11.20
C MET A 25 -3.54 -13.49 -9.72
N HIS A 26 -2.52 -13.68 -8.87
CA HIS A 26 -2.69 -13.97 -7.45
C HIS A 26 -2.66 -12.70 -6.56
N TYR A 27 -2.49 -11.52 -7.13
CA TYR A 27 -2.38 -10.28 -6.35
C TYR A 27 -3.62 -10.04 -5.51
N GLN A 28 -4.81 -10.16 -6.10
CA GLN A 28 -6.07 -9.93 -5.40
C GLN A 28 -6.21 -10.86 -4.19
N LYS A 29 -5.92 -12.15 -4.35
CA LYS A 29 -5.92 -13.11 -3.25
C LYS A 29 -4.95 -12.72 -2.14
N ARG A 30 -3.70 -12.40 -2.47
CA ARG A 30 -2.70 -11.99 -1.46
C ARG A 30 -3.04 -10.68 -0.77
N ILE A 31 -3.67 -9.75 -1.48
CA ILE A 31 -4.16 -8.50 -0.90
C ILE A 31 -5.26 -8.80 0.12
N MET A 32 -6.18 -9.72 -0.18
CA MET A 32 -7.20 -10.15 0.79
C MET A 32 -6.57 -10.83 2.00
N ASP A 33 -5.62 -11.76 1.80
CA ASP A 33 -4.88 -12.41 2.90
C ASP A 33 -4.25 -11.36 3.85
N ILE A 34 -3.62 -10.31 3.28
CA ILE A 34 -3.02 -9.20 4.06
C ILE A 34 -4.09 -8.41 4.83
N ARG A 35 -5.22 -8.10 4.19
CA ARG A 35 -6.33 -7.36 4.80
C ARG A 35 -6.91 -8.11 5.99
N GLU A 36 -7.15 -9.40 5.84
CA GLU A 36 -7.68 -10.26 6.90
C GLU A 36 -6.67 -10.42 8.04
N THR A 37 -5.41 -10.74 7.71
CA THR A 37 -4.37 -11.00 8.71
C THR A 37 -4.07 -9.78 9.58
N LEU A 38 -4.06 -8.58 8.98
CA LEU A 38 -3.80 -7.34 9.72
C LEU A 38 -5.07 -6.67 10.23
N ASN A 39 -6.26 -7.24 9.96
CA ASN A 39 -7.57 -6.65 10.23
C ASN A 39 -7.66 -5.19 9.75
N ILE A 40 -7.28 -4.97 8.49
CA ILE A 40 -7.16 -3.64 7.90
C ILE A 40 -8.54 -2.97 7.82
N ILE A 41 -8.60 -1.72 8.28
CA ILE A 41 -9.80 -0.90 8.21
C ILE A 41 -10.22 -0.71 6.74
N PRO A 42 -11.50 -0.87 6.38
CA PRO A 42 -11.99 -0.63 5.03
C PRO A 42 -11.58 0.76 4.51
N GLY A 43 -11.19 0.83 3.24
CA GLY A 43 -10.74 2.08 2.60
C GLY A 43 -9.25 2.38 2.73
N ILE A 44 -8.49 1.67 3.59
CA ILE A 44 -7.02 1.77 3.60
C ILE A 44 -6.46 1.04 2.37
N PRO A 45 -5.65 1.70 1.53
CA PRO A 45 -5.08 1.09 0.33
C PRO A 45 -3.99 0.07 0.67
N VAL A 46 -3.94 -1.02 -0.11
CA VAL A 46 -2.91 -2.06 -0.02
C VAL A 46 -2.28 -2.18 -1.41
N ILE A 47 -1.04 -1.70 -1.56
CA ILE A 47 -0.42 -1.46 -2.87
C ILE A 47 0.74 -2.43 -3.07
N PRO A 48 0.68 -3.33 -4.07
CA PRO A 48 1.77 -4.26 -4.36
C PRO A 48 2.93 -3.55 -5.07
N VAL A 49 4.14 -3.63 -4.52
CA VAL A 49 5.33 -2.99 -5.09
C VAL A 49 6.50 -3.97 -5.25
N SER A 50 7.34 -3.72 -6.24
CA SER A 50 8.63 -4.41 -6.38
C SER A 50 9.71 -3.41 -6.72
N VAL A 51 10.73 -3.35 -5.86
CA VAL A 51 11.96 -2.59 -6.12
C VAL A 51 12.69 -3.18 -7.32
N THR A 52 12.82 -4.51 -7.37
CA THR A 52 13.55 -5.21 -8.42
C THR A 52 12.94 -5.01 -9.80
N LYS A 53 11.60 -5.09 -9.91
CA LYS A 53 10.90 -4.88 -11.19
C LYS A 53 10.46 -3.44 -11.44
N LYS A 54 10.72 -2.53 -10.51
CA LYS A 54 10.27 -1.13 -10.55
C LYS A 54 8.75 -0.98 -10.78
N THR A 55 7.94 -1.85 -10.17
CA THR A 55 6.47 -1.86 -10.33
C THR A 55 5.74 -1.35 -9.09
N GLY A 56 4.56 -0.74 -9.29
CA GLY A 56 3.68 -0.26 -8.22
C GLY A 56 4.01 1.15 -7.71
N TYR A 57 5.12 1.75 -8.16
CA TYR A 57 5.54 3.09 -7.75
C TYR A 57 4.57 4.19 -8.20
N SER A 58 4.07 4.13 -9.44
CA SER A 58 3.12 5.13 -9.93
C SER A 58 1.82 5.12 -9.12
N GLU A 59 1.28 3.94 -8.81
CA GLU A 59 0.09 3.79 -7.97
C GLU A 59 0.36 4.29 -6.54
N LEU A 60 1.50 3.90 -5.95
CA LEU A 60 1.91 4.40 -4.64
C LEU A 60 2.03 5.93 -4.60
N TRP A 61 2.58 6.54 -5.66
CA TRP A 61 2.76 7.99 -5.72
C TRP A 61 1.43 8.72 -5.89
N SER A 62 0.50 8.18 -6.68
CA SER A 62 -0.86 8.71 -6.76
C SER A 62 -1.59 8.64 -5.41
N GLU A 63 -1.44 7.54 -4.67
CA GLU A 63 -2.06 7.40 -3.34
C GLU A 63 -1.44 8.34 -2.30
N LEU A 64 -0.13 8.53 -2.32
CA LEU A 64 0.53 9.46 -1.40
C LEU A 64 0.11 10.91 -1.67
N LYS A 65 -0.01 11.32 -2.94
CA LYS A 65 -0.55 12.63 -3.32
C LYS A 65 -2.01 12.81 -2.90
N ARG A 66 -2.84 11.78 -3.07
CA ARG A 66 -4.25 11.80 -2.66
C ARG A 66 -4.40 12.01 -1.15
N VAL A 67 -3.54 11.37 -0.36
CA VAL A 67 -3.61 11.38 1.10
C VAL A 67 -2.93 12.60 1.71
N SER A 68 -1.90 13.12 1.04
CA SER A 68 -1.17 14.32 1.47
C SER A 68 -1.09 15.31 0.31
N PRO A 69 -2.12 16.15 0.12
CA PRO A 69 -2.16 17.16 -0.95
C PRO A 69 -1.02 18.18 -0.87
N SER A 70 -0.37 18.30 0.28
CA SER A 70 0.82 19.14 0.47
C SER A 70 2.08 18.61 -0.23
N ILE A 71 2.05 17.39 -0.81
CA ILE A 71 3.12 16.86 -1.67
C ILE A 71 2.94 17.34 -3.11
N GLU A 72 2.72 18.65 -3.28
CA GLU A 72 2.82 19.34 -4.56
C GLU A 72 4.17 20.05 -4.64
N GLY A 73 5.08 19.50 -5.44
CA GLY A 73 6.40 20.07 -5.69
C GLY A 73 7.51 19.04 -5.61
N GLU A 74 8.44 19.11 -6.57
CA GLU A 74 9.63 18.27 -6.76
C GLU A 74 9.39 16.89 -7.40
N VAL A 75 9.17 16.93 -8.73
CA VAL A 75 9.85 15.99 -9.64
C VAL A 75 10.66 16.83 -10.62
#